data_AF-A0A1I0P939-F1
#
_entry.id   AF-A0A1I0P939-F1
#
_cell.length_a   1.000
_cell.length_b   1.000
_cell.length_c   1.000
_cell.angle_alpha   90.00
_cell.angle_beta   90.00
_cell.angle_gamma   90.00
#
_symmetry.space_group_name_H-M   'P 1'
#
loop_
_entity.id
_entity.type
_entity.pdbx_description
1 polymer ?
#
loop_
_entity_poly.entity_id
_entity_poly.type
_entity_poly.pdbx_seq_one_letter_code
_entity_poly.pdbx_strand_id
1 'polypeptide(L)'
;MSYGSFYIIPIIGVLYFIVLPCIYIMKCLKAKENWKKIIPPLVTMGISIIFIIIFALNAAVSQYYSLDRATGNMIKSYRVVNDVTYIEKIPFTLMIIFVFYNIPTWIMLFGYFFQRRNKKNRDNIEKMKIYDLK
;
A
#
# COMPACT_ATOMS: atom_id res chain seq x y z
N MET A 1 23.03 -19.76 3.72
CA MET A 1 22.15 -18.71 4.29
C MET A 1 20.72 -19.21 4.23
N SER A 2 19.97 -19.14 5.33
CA SER A 2 18.62 -19.74 5.40
C SER A 2 17.63 -18.96 4.54
N TYR A 3 17.08 -19.61 3.51
CA TYR A 3 16.13 -19.05 2.55
C TYR A 3 14.82 -18.54 3.20
N GLY A 4 14.49 -19.00 4.41
CA GLY A 4 13.29 -18.56 5.13
C GLY A 4 13.31 -17.06 5.49
N SER A 5 14.47 -16.52 5.86
CA SER A 5 14.60 -15.11 6.28
C SER A 5 14.32 -14.10 5.16
N PHE A 6 14.56 -14.48 3.90
CA PHE A 6 14.46 -13.56 2.76
C PHE A 6 13.01 -13.21 2.42
N TYR A 7 12.08 -14.15 2.63
CA TYR A 7 10.65 -13.95 2.39
C TYR A 7 9.90 -13.37 3.59
N ILE A 8 10.42 -13.59 4.81
CA ILE A 8 9.78 -13.12 6.04
C ILE A 8 9.73 -11.58 6.09
N ILE A 9 10.82 -10.90 5.70
CA ILE A 9 10.91 -9.43 5.73
C ILE A 9 9.84 -8.76 4.85
N PRO A 10 9.69 -9.09 3.56
CA PRO A 10 8.66 -8.48 2.72
C PRO A 10 7.24 -8.85 3.15
N ILE A 11 7.01 -10.06 3.66
CA ILE A 11 5.70 -10.47 4.16
C ILE A 11 5.31 -9.66 5.41
N ILE A 12 6.22 -9.53 6.38
CA ILE A 12 5.99 -8.72 7.58
C ILE A 12 5.80 -7.24 7.20
N GLY A 13 6.60 -6.73 6.27
CA GLY A 13 6.46 -5.36 5.77
C GLY A 13 5.09 -5.11 5.16
N VAL A 14 4.63 -5.98 4.25
CA VAL A 14 3.30 -5.86 3.63
C VAL A 14 2.18 -5.98 4.67
N LEU A 15 2.28 -6.95 5.60
CA LEU A 15 1.31 -7.10 6.69
C LEU A 15 1.23 -5.84 7.55
N TYR A 16 2.37 -5.28 7.94
CA TYR A 16 2.42 -4.04 8.73
C TYR A 16 1.76 -2.87 8.00
N PHE A 17 2.06 -2.72 6.71
CA PHE A 17 1.52 -1.64 5.87
C PHE A 17 0.04 -1.79 5.52
N ILE A 18 -0.54 -2.99 5.59
CA ILE A 18 -1.99 -3.21 5.41
C ILE A 18 -2.73 -3.10 6.75
N VAL A 19 -2.20 -3.75 7.80
CA VAL A 19 -2.89 -3.89 9.09
C VAL A 19 -3.02 -2.54 9.79
N LEU A 20 -2.00 -1.68 9.76
CA LEU A 20 -2.05 -0.39 10.43
C LEU A 20 -3.11 0.57 9.85
N PRO A 21 -3.16 0.81 8.53
CA PRO A 21 -4.26 1.57 7.91
C PRO A 21 -5.63 0.96 8.22
N CYS A 22 -5.76 -0.36 8.16
CA CYS A 22 -7.03 -1.05 8.45
C CYS A 22 -7.49 -0.83 9.90
N ILE A 23 -6.60 -1.01 10.90
CA ILE A 23 -6.92 -0.74 12.31
C ILE A 23 -7.32 0.73 12.50
N TYR A 24 -6.61 1.63 11.82
CA TYR A 24 -6.89 3.06 11.91
C TYR A 24 -8.27 3.41 11.32
N ILE A 25 -8.56 2.92 10.12
CA ILE A 25 -9.87 3.06 9.45
C ILE A 25 -10.99 2.50 10.34
N MET A 26 -10.80 1.31 10.93
CA MET A 26 -11.76 0.72 11.86
C MET A 26 -12.02 1.60 13.09
N LYS A 27 -10.97 2.21 13.67
CA LYS A 27 -11.15 3.15 14.79
C LYS A 27 -11.93 4.40 14.37
N CYS A 28 -11.70 4.91 13.16
CA CYS A 28 -12.44 6.05 12.62
C CYS A 28 -13.91 5.71 12.38
N LEU A 29 -14.20 4.53 11.84
CA LEU A 29 -15.56 4.01 11.62
C LEU A 29 -16.33 3.86 12.95
N LYS A 30 -15.71 3.26 13.97
CA LYS A 30 -16.32 3.12 15.31
C LYS A 30 -16.63 4.47 15.96
N ALA A 31 -15.82 5.49 15.71
CA ALA A 31 -16.01 6.81 16.29
C ALA A 31 -17.10 7.65 15.60
N LYS A 32 -17.85 7.09 14.62
CA LYS A 32 -18.82 7.81 13.76
C LYS A 32 -18.25 9.12 13.21
N GLU A 33 -16.95 9.15 12.95
CA GLU A 33 -16.33 10.34 12.40
C GLU A 33 -16.75 10.56 10.94
N ASN A 34 -16.67 11.81 10.49
CA ASN A 34 -17.09 12.20 9.14
C ASN A 34 -16.44 11.28 8.09
N TRP A 35 -17.27 10.46 7.45
CA TRP A 35 -16.87 9.45 6.47
C TRP A 35 -16.07 10.06 5.30
N LYS A 36 -16.31 11.34 5.01
CA LYS A 36 -15.55 12.15 4.04
C LYS A 36 -14.04 12.18 4.30
N LYS A 37 -13.59 11.97 5.55
CA LYS A 37 -12.16 11.92 5.91
C LYS A 37 -11.56 10.51 5.80
N ILE A 38 -12.39 9.47 5.71
CA ILE A 38 -11.99 8.05 5.65
C ILE A 38 -12.01 7.55 4.19
N ILE A 39 -12.88 8.11 3.35
CA ILE A 39 -12.96 7.75 1.92
C ILE A 39 -11.62 7.93 1.19
N PRO A 40 -10.89 9.07 1.33
CA PRO A 40 -9.63 9.26 0.61
C PRO A 40 -8.57 8.16 0.88
N PRO A 41 -8.22 7.81 2.14
CA PRO A 41 -7.25 6.74 2.39
C PRO A 41 -7.76 5.36 1.96
N LEU A 42 -9.07 5.12 1.95
CA LEU A 42 -9.65 3.87 1.41
C LEU A 42 -9.45 3.76 -0.10
N VAL A 43 -9.72 4.85 -0.82
CA VAL A 43 -9.56 4.90 -2.28
C VAL A 43 -8.10 4.77 -2.67
N THR A 44 -7.18 5.47 -2.00
CA THR A 44 -5.74 5.35 -2.31
C THR A 44 -5.20 3.96 -2.01
N MET A 45 -5.63 3.34 -0.90
CA MET A 45 -5.26 1.97 -0.57
C MET A 45 -5.78 0.98 -1.64
N GLY A 46 -7.04 1.12 -2.05
CA GLY A 46 -7.64 0.30 -3.11
C GLY A 46 -6.90 0.43 -4.45
N ILE A 47 -6.55 1.65 -4.86
CA ILE A 47 -5.75 1.89 -6.07
C ILE A 47 -4.38 1.21 -5.97
N SER A 48 -3.71 1.28 -4.82
CA SER A 48 -2.39 0.63 -4.66
C SER A 48 -2.49 -0.89 -4.81
N ILE A 49 -3.56 -1.52 -4.28
CA ILE A 49 -3.78 -2.96 -4.38
C ILE A 49 -3.99 -3.36 -5.84
N ILE A 50 -4.80 -2.59 -6.59
CA ILE A 50 -5.02 -2.83 -8.02
C ILE A 50 -3.71 -2.75 -8.79
N PHE A 51 -2.88 -1.72 -8.53
CA PHE A 51 -1.57 -1.58 -9.17
C PHE A 51 -0.63 -2.76 -8.88
N ILE A 52 -0.59 -3.24 -7.64
CA ILE A 52 0.20 -4.42 -7.28
C ILE A 52 -0.26 -5.66 -8.04
N ILE A 53 -1.58 -5.90 -8.11
CA ILE A 53 -2.13 -7.06 -8.81
C ILE A 53 -1.74 -6.99 -10.29
N ILE A 54 -1.91 -5.82 -10.93
CA ILE A 54 -1.51 -5.62 -12.32
C ILE A 54 0.00 -5.85 -12.50
N PHE A 55 0.83 -5.30 -11.62
CA PHE A 55 2.29 -5.46 -11.71
C PHE A 55 2.71 -6.92 -11.50
N ALA A 56 2.14 -7.62 -10.54
CA ALA A 56 2.42 -9.03 -10.28
C ALA A 56 2.05 -9.92 -11.48
N LEU A 57 0.90 -9.67 -12.11
CA LEU A 57 0.46 -10.37 -13.32
C LEU A 57 1.42 -10.11 -14.49
N ASN A 58 1.90 -8.88 -14.66
CA ASN A 58 2.86 -8.54 -15.72
C ASN A 58 4.27 -9.08 -15.43
N ALA A 59 4.71 -9.10 -14.17
CA ALA A 59 6.01 -9.62 -13.78
C ALA A 59 6.14 -11.14 -14.03
N ALA A 60 5.03 -11.87 -14.03
CA ALA A 60 4.99 -13.31 -14.33
C ALA A 60 5.19 -13.61 -15.83
N VAL A 61 5.06 -12.63 -16.72
CA VAL A 61 5.10 -12.80 -18.17
C VAL A 61 6.22 -11.97 -18.77
N SER A 62 7.26 -12.62 -19.32
CA SER A 62 8.30 -11.92 -20.06
C SER A 62 7.99 -11.89 -21.55
N GLN A 63 8.16 -10.70 -22.14
CA GLN A 63 8.07 -10.47 -23.59
C GLN A 63 9.47 -10.63 -24.18
N TYR A 64 9.60 -11.47 -25.20
CA TYR A 64 10.83 -11.57 -25.97
C TYR A 64 10.52 -11.53 -27.46
N TYR A 65 11.46 -10.99 -28.20
CA TYR A 65 11.40 -10.95 -29.65
C TYR A 65 12.31 -12.04 -30.19
N SER A 66 11.75 -12.94 -30.98
CA SER A 66 12.52 -13.95 -31.71
C SER A 66 12.53 -13.58 -33.20
N LEU A 67 13.72 -13.55 -33.79
CA LEU A 67 13.86 -13.35 -35.23
C LEU A 67 13.46 -14.65 -35.95
N ASP A 68 12.44 -14.58 -36.80
CA ASP A 68 12.14 -15.65 -37.73
C ASP A 68 13.17 -15.66 -38.86
N ARG A 69 13.99 -16.73 -38.89
CA ARG A 69 15.06 -16.87 -39.88
C ARG A 69 14.54 -17.10 -41.30
N ALA A 70 13.30 -17.53 -41.47
CA ALA A 70 12.72 -17.78 -42.79
C ALA A 70 12.15 -16.50 -43.42
N THR A 71 11.59 -15.61 -42.62
CA THR A 71 10.92 -14.39 -43.10
C THR A 71 11.67 -13.09 -42.78
N GLY A 72 12.68 -13.14 -41.91
CA GLY A 72 13.40 -11.97 -41.41
C GLY A 72 12.57 -11.12 -40.44
N ASN A 73 11.36 -11.54 -40.09
CA ASN A 73 10.45 -10.78 -39.24
C ASN A 73 10.70 -11.05 -37.74
N MET A 74 10.47 -10.02 -36.92
CA MET A 74 10.50 -10.14 -35.46
C MET A 74 9.16 -10.67 -34.95
N ILE A 75 9.15 -11.90 -34.44
CA ILE A 75 7.96 -12.50 -33.83
C ILE A 75 7.94 -12.16 -32.35
N LYS A 76 6.87 -11.51 -31.91
CA LYS A 76 6.63 -11.22 -30.49
C LYS A 76 6.11 -12.48 -29.81
N SER A 77 6.86 -13.00 -28.85
CA SER A 77 6.50 -14.19 -28.08
C SER A 77 6.42 -13.86 -26.59
N TYR A 78 5.56 -14.58 -25.88
CA TYR A 78 5.38 -14.46 -24.42
C TYR A 78 5.78 -15.76 -23.77
N ARG A 79 6.62 -15.72 -22.73
CA ARG A 79 6.97 -16.89 -21.92
C ARG A 79 6.79 -16.56 -20.44
N VAL A 80 6.22 -17.50 -19.71
CA VAL A 80 6.14 -17.45 -18.26
C VAL A 80 7.57 -17.56 -17.69
N VAL A 81 7.96 -16.59 -16.88
CA VAL A 81 9.31 -16.55 -16.30
C VAL A 81 9.39 -17.56 -15.16
N ASN A 82 10.10 -18.67 -15.38
CA ASN A 82 10.39 -19.69 -14.35
C ASN A 82 11.81 -19.57 -13.77
N ASP A 83 12.48 -18.42 -13.97
CA ASP A 83 13.80 -18.18 -13.40
C ASP A 83 13.69 -17.97 -11.89
N VAL A 84 14.20 -18.91 -11.10
CA VAL A 84 14.17 -18.92 -9.63
C VAL A 84 14.75 -17.63 -9.05
N THR A 85 15.81 -17.10 -9.66
CA THR A 85 16.48 -15.87 -9.24
C THR A 85 15.61 -14.63 -9.45
N TYR A 86 14.76 -14.64 -10.48
CA TYR A 86 13.82 -13.57 -10.76
C TYR A 86 12.62 -13.66 -9.81
N ILE A 87 12.11 -14.88 -9.59
CA ILE A 87 11.01 -15.19 -8.67
C ILE A 87 11.35 -14.74 -7.23
N GLU A 88 12.58 -14.93 -6.78
CA GLU A 88 13.05 -14.50 -5.46
C GLU A 88 13.05 -12.97 -5.27
N LYS A 89 13.23 -12.18 -6.35
CA LYS A 89 13.28 -10.71 -6.29
C LYS A 89 11.92 -10.04 -6.44
N ILE A 90 10.91 -10.76 -6.92
CA ILE A 90 9.54 -10.26 -7.10
C ILE A 90 8.95 -9.75 -5.77
N PRO A 91 8.99 -10.48 -4.64
CA PRO A 91 8.42 -10.02 -3.37
C PRO A 91 9.03 -8.72 -2.86
N PHE A 92 10.35 -8.56 -3.02
CA PHE A 92 11.05 -7.35 -2.59
C PHE A 92 10.69 -6.14 -3.45
N THR A 93 10.65 -6.33 -4.77
CA THR A 93 10.22 -5.29 -5.72
C THR A 93 8.76 -4.87 -5.46
N LEU A 94 7.88 -5.85 -5.23
CA LEU A 94 6.48 -5.60 -4.88
C LEU A 94 6.34 -4.85 -3.55
N MET A 95 7.17 -5.16 -2.54
CA MET A 95 7.18 -4.43 -1.27
C MET A 95 7.55 -2.96 -1.48
N ILE A 96 8.60 -2.68 -2.24
CA ILE A 96 9.03 -1.31 -2.54
C ILE A 96 7.90 -0.55 -3.22
N ILE A 97 7.33 -1.11 -4.30
CA ILE A 97 6.21 -0.50 -5.03
C ILE A 97 5.04 -0.25 -4.08
N PHE A 98 4.68 -1.23 -3.25
CA PHE A 98 3.59 -1.09 -2.30
C PHE A 98 3.78 0.08 -1.32
N VAL A 99 4.99 0.22 -0.77
CA VAL A 99 5.33 1.30 0.15
C VAL A 99 5.21 2.65 -0.55
N PHE A 100 5.81 2.81 -1.74
CA PHE A 100 5.77 4.07 -2.50
C PHE A 100 4.35 4.48 -2.88
N TYR A 101 3.53 3.54 -3.35
CA TYR A 101 2.15 3.84 -3.73
C TYR A 101 1.23 4.10 -2.52
N ASN A 102 1.63 3.70 -1.31
CA ASN A 102 0.88 4.01 -0.09
C ASN A 102 1.35 5.27 0.64
N ILE A 103 2.40 5.96 0.18
CA ILE A 103 2.84 7.24 0.77
C ILE A 103 1.68 8.24 0.91
N PRO A 104 0.82 8.46 -0.11
CA PRO A 104 -0.33 9.37 0.01
C PRO A 104 -1.30 8.94 1.12
N THR A 105 -1.56 7.64 1.25
CA THR A 105 -2.40 7.06 2.30
C THR A 105 -1.85 7.42 3.68
N TRP A 106 -0.55 7.25 3.89
CA TRP A 106 0.12 7.59 5.16
C TRP A 106 0.06 9.08 5.48
N ILE A 107 0.31 9.94 4.50
CA ILE A 107 0.22 11.40 4.67
C ILE A 107 -1.20 11.80 5.12
N MET A 108 -2.23 11.23 4.49
CA MET A 108 -3.62 11.50 4.85
C MET A 108 -3.97 11.02 6.26
N LEU A 109 -3.59 9.78 6.61
CA LEU A 109 -3.82 9.21 7.94
C LEU A 109 -3.11 10.01 9.03
N PHE A 110 -1.87 10.42 8.79
CA PHE A 110 -1.08 11.21 9.73
C PHE A 110 -1.68 12.62 9.90
N GLY A 111 -2.02 13.29 8.80
CA GLY A 111 -2.69 14.59 8.85
C GLY A 111 -4.00 14.55 9.63
N TYR A 112 -4.79 13.50 9.41
CA TYR A 112 -6.03 13.28 10.15
C TYR A 112 -5.80 13.00 11.65
N PHE A 113 -4.76 12.22 12.01
CA PHE A 113 -4.40 12.00 13.42
C PHE A 113 -4.08 13.31 14.15
N PHE A 114 -3.31 14.20 13.52
CA PHE A 114 -3.00 15.51 14.09
C PHE A 114 -4.24 16.41 14.22
N GLN A 115 -5.11 16.44 13.21
CA GLN A 115 -6.37 17.19 13.29
C GLN A 115 -7.24 16.70 14.45
N ARG A 116 -7.35 15.38 14.65
CA ARG A 116 -8.15 14.80 15.74
C ARG A 116 -7.57 15.15 17.11
N ARG A 117 -6.24 15.10 17.26
CA ARG A 117 -5.57 15.48 18.51
C ARG A 117 -5.81 16.95 18.83
N ASN A 118 -5.68 17.84 17.83
CA ASN A 118 -5.91 19.27 18.01
C ASN A 118 -7.37 19.58 18.35
N LYS A 119 -8.34 18.89 17.74
CA LYS A 119 -9.76 19.04 18.09
C LYS A 119 -10.02 18.64 19.54
N LYS A 120 -9.55 17.46 19.97
CA LYS A 120 -9.73 17.00 21.36
C LYS A 120 -9.13 17.98 22.38
N ASN A 121 -7.98 18.57 22.06
CA ASN A 121 -7.35 19.57 22.93
C ASN A 121 -8.17 20.87 23.00
N ARG A 122 -8.71 21.35 21.87
CA ARG A 122 -9.61 22.52 21.86
C ARG A 122 -10.88 22.27 22.67
N ASP A 123 -11.54 21.12 22.45
CA ASP A 123 -12.76 20.75 23.17
C ASP A 123 -12.52 20.67 24.69
N ASN A 124 -11.32 20.22 25.12
CA ASN A 124 -10.96 20.19 26.54
C ASN A 124 -10.69 21.59 27.12
N ILE A 125 -10.03 22.48 26.38
CA ILE A 125 -9.79 23.86 26.80
C ILE A 125 -11.12 24.64 26.91
N GLU A 126 -12.02 24.46 25.96
CA GLU A 126 -13.36 25.07 26.02
C GLU A 126 -14.16 24.58 27.22
N LYS A 127 -14.10 23.28 27.53
CA LYS A 127 -14.73 22.75 28.76
C LYS A 127 -14.15 23.40 30.01
N MET A 128 -12.83 23.54 30.11
CA MET A 128 -12.19 24.19 31.27
C MET A 128 -12.64 25.65 31.44
N LYS A 129 -12.77 26.41 30.35
CA LYS A 129 -13.27 27.80 30.40
C LYS A 129 -14.71 27.91 30.91
N ILE A 130 -15.57 26.94 30.62
CA ILE A 130 -16.97 26.95 31.08
C ILE A 130 -17.06 26.74 32.60
N TYR A 131 -16.13 25.99 33.20
CA TYR A 131 -16.08 25.79 34.66
C TYR A 131 -15.49 26.98 35.42
N ASP A 132 -14.61 27.78 34.79
CA ASP A 132 -14.06 29.01 35.38
C ASP A 132 -15.06 30.19 35.37
N LEU A 133 -16.13 30.10 34.57
CA LEU A 133 -17.16 31.14 34.42
C LEU A 133 -18.39 30.93 35.33
N LYS A 134 -18.36 29.93 36.21
CA LYS A 134 -19.45 29.56 37.11
C LYS A 134 -19.02 29.67 38.56
#